data_AF-A0A847VFT1-F1
#
_entry.id   AF-A0A847VFT1-F1
#
_cell.length_a   1.000
_cell.length_b   1.000
_cell.length_c   1.000
_cell.angle_alpha   90.00
_cell.angle_beta   90.00
_cell.angle_gamma   90.00
#
_symmetry.space_group_name_H-M   'P 1'
#
loop_
_entity.id
_entity.type
_entity.pdbx_description
1 polymer ?
#
loop_
_entity_poly.entity_id
_entity_poly.type
_entity_poly.pdbx_seq_one_letter_code
_entity_poly.pdbx_strand_id
1 'polypeptide(L)'
;VRNEAMVGRIAQLQIVWHPRMKGGYGWIFPGPGGVFNIGAGLTGSHVRTARGKGRMQDVNLRRFFEAFCEVYAPARELMAGGAPQGELKGAPLRCSLIGAKWSRPGLLVTGEAAGSTYAFSGEGIGKALETGLLAADALVAARDDDDAALRARYEAALQAIKPKFDLYELASHVNHRPWLTDLVVWRANASPRILGRMSGVLEETQNPGRLLSWKGIVKLMFE
;
A
#
# COMPACT_ATOMS: atom_id res chain seq x y z
N VAL A 1 -17.68 9.27 -3.30
CA VAL A 1 -18.96 9.23 -4.02
C VAL A 1 -20.06 8.93 -3.03
N ARG A 2 -21.16 9.67 -3.04
CA ARG A 2 -22.34 9.37 -2.21
C ARG A 2 -23.33 8.54 -3.01
N ASN A 3 -23.76 7.40 -2.49
CA ASN A 3 -24.74 6.53 -3.15
C ASN A 3 -25.46 5.65 -2.10
N GLU A 4 -26.66 6.07 -1.69
CA GLU A 4 -27.45 5.34 -0.69
C GLU A 4 -27.80 3.91 -1.13
N ALA A 5 -27.99 3.68 -2.44
CA ALA A 5 -28.33 2.36 -2.97
C ALA A 5 -27.20 1.34 -2.82
N MET A 6 -25.97 1.78 -2.53
CA MET A 6 -24.82 0.89 -2.30
C MET A 6 -24.58 0.60 -0.82
N VAL A 7 -25.30 1.25 0.10
CA VAL A 7 -25.22 0.97 1.54
C VAL A 7 -25.65 -0.46 1.82
N GLY A 8 -24.87 -1.18 2.62
CA GLY A 8 -25.07 -2.61 2.90
C GLY A 8 -24.63 -3.55 1.76
N ARG A 9 -24.67 -3.10 0.50
CA ARG A 9 -24.13 -3.87 -0.65
C ARG A 9 -22.61 -3.85 -0.69
N ILE A 10 -22.00 -2.71 -0.38
CA ILE A 10 -20.56 -2.58 -0.14
C ILE A 10 -20.37 -2.32 1.36
N ALA A 11 -20.29 -3.41 2.14
CA ALA A 11 -20.20 -3.33 3.59
C ALA A 11 -18.76 -3.37 4.13
N GLN A 12 -17.79 -3.72 3.28
CA GLN A 12 -16.40 -3.90 3.67
C GLN A 12 -15.45 -3.30 2.64
N LEU A 13 -14.19 -3.12 3.02
CA LEU A 13 -13.12 -2.76 2.10
C LEU A 13 -13.04 -3.77 0.97
N GLN A 14 -13.07 -3.27 -0.26
CA GLN A 14 -12.85 -4.07 -1.47
C GLN A 14 -11.56 -3.61 -2.12
N ILE A 15 -10.65 -4.55 -2.38
CA ILE A 15 -9.43 -4.33 -3.17
C ILE A 15 -9.50 -5.27 -4.36
N VAL A 16 -9.30 -4.72 -5.57
CA VAL A 16 -9.53 -5.44 -6.83
C VAL A 16 -8.29 -5.36 -7.71
N TRP A 17 -7.71 -6.51 -7.98
CA TRP A 17 -6.72 -6.72 -9.03
C TRP A 17 -7.40 -7.30 -10.25
N HIS A 18 -7.02 -6.86 -11.45
CA HIS A 18 -7.58 -7.38 -12.70
C HIS A 18 -6.53 -7.32 -13.82
N PRO A 19 -6.50 -8.27 -14.78
CA PRO A 19 -5.54 -8.23 -15.88
C PRO A 19 -5.55 -6.94 -16.71
N ARG A 20 -6.73 -6.32 -16.92
CA ARG A 20 -6.88 -5.01 -17.58
C ARG A 20 -6.35 -3.82 -16.73
N MET A 21 -6.02 -4.07 -15.47
CA MET A 21 -5.47 -3.13 -14.49
C MET A 21 -4.06 -3.56 -14.05
N LYS A 22 -3.29 -4.20 -14.95
CA LYS A 22 -1.94 -4.70 -14.64
C LYS A 22 -1.03 -3.57 -14.13
N GLY A 23 -0.30 -3.85 -13.06
CA GLY A 23 0.61 -2.88 -12.43
C GLY A 23 -0.02 -2.09 -11.29
N GLY A 24 -1.28 -2.37 -10.93
CA GLY A 24 -1.97 -1.68 -9.85
C GLY A 24 -3.22 -2.40 -9.39
N TYR A 25 -4.07 -1.70 -8.66
CA TYR A 25 -5.36 -2.18 -8.17
C TYR A 25 -6.35 -1.03 -7.99
N GLY A 26 -7.63 -1.39 -7.90
CA GLY A 26 -8.74 -0.50 -7.55
C GLY A 26 -9.20 -0.79 -6.13
N TRP A 27 -9.81 0.19 -5.47
CA TRP A 27 -10.36 0.03 -4.14
C TRP A 27 -11.71 0.72 -3.97
N ILE A 28 -12.50 0.22 -3.00
CA ILE A 28 -13.67 0.90 -2.46
C ILE A 28 -13.66 0.77 -0.94
N PHE A 29 -13.64 1.90 -0.22
CA PHE A 29 -13.87 1.97 1.22
C PHE A 29 -15.29 2.51 1.50
N PRO A 30 -16.16 1.74 2.17
CA PRO A 30 -17.40 2.29 2.69
C PRO A 30 -17.11 3.24 3.85
N GLY A 31 -17.69 4.43 3.79
CA GLY A 31 -17.65 5.45 4.83
C GLY A 31 -19.04 5.73 5.40
N PRO A 32 -19.13 6.56 6.44
CA PRO A 32 -20.41 6.91 7.06
C PRO A 32 -21.32 7.70 6.12
N GLY A 33 -22.63 7.58 6.34
CA GLY A 33 -23.65 8.37 5.65
C GLY A 33 -23.70 8.13 4.13
N GLY A 34 -23.60 6.87 3.70
CA GLY A 34 -23.73 6.50 2.28
C GLY A 34 -22.61 7.00 1.39
N VAL A 35 -21.47 7.40 1.95
CA VAL A 35 -20.30 7.87 1.19
C VAL A 35 -19.28 6.75 1.05
N PHE A 36 -18.74 6.61 -0.15
CA PHE A 36 -17.72 5.63 -0.49
C PHE A 36 -16.48 6.35 -1.02
N ASN A 37 -15.32 6.02 -0.47
CA ASN A 37 -14.05 6.38 -1.09
C ASN A 37 -13.74 5.33 -2.15
N ILE A 38 -13.63 5.76 -3.40
CA ILE A 38 -13.32 4.89 -4.54
C ILE A 38 -12.10 5.48 -5.25
N GLY A 39 -11.18 4.62 -5.65
CA GLY A 39 -10.00 5.03 -6.39
C GLY A 39 -9.27 3.85 -7.01
N ALA A 40 -8.23 4.17 -7.76
CA ALA A 40 -7.35 3.19 -8.35
C ALA A 40 -5.92 3.75 -8.41
N GLY A 41 -4.94 2.88 -8.24
CA GLY A 41 -3.54 3.27 -8.09
C GLY A 41 -2.62 2.26 -8.75
N LEU A 42 -1.46 2.75 -9.18
CA LEU A 42 -0.40 1.94 -9.77
C LEU A 42 0.74 1.80 -8.78
N THR A 43 1.22 0.59 -8.64
CA THR A 43 2.41 0.24 -7.87
C THR A 43 3.59 0.09 -8.81
N GLY A 44 4.76 0.61 -8.43
CA GLY A 44 5.96 0.48 -9.26
C GLY A 44 6.06 1.49 -10.42
N SER A 45 5.36 2.63 -10.38
CA SER A 45 5.68 3.78 -11.25
C SER A 45 7.12 4.29 -11.03
N HIS A 46 7.75 3.89 -9.92
CA HIS A 46 9.15 4.11 -9.59
C HIS A 46 10.01 2.86 -9.85
N VAL A 47 10.02 2.31 -11.07
CA VAL A 47 11.04 1.32 -11.42
C VAL A 47 12.40 2.02 -11.37
N ARG A 48 13.24 1.66 -10.38
CA ARG A 48 14.67 2.02 -10.38
C ARG A 48 15.29 1.35 -11.60
N THR A 49 15.51 2.13 -12.65
CA THR A 49 16.51 1.73 -13.65
C THR A 49 17.88 1.81 -12.99
N ALA A 50 18.81 0.94 -13.36
CA ALA A 50 20.17 0.88 -12.79
C ALA A 50 20.96 2.21 -12.87
N ARG A 51 20.42 3.23 -13.55
CA ARG A 51 21.00 4.57 -13.74
C ARG A 51 20.31 5.69 -12.95
N GLY A 52 19.60 5.36 -11.87
CA GLY A 52 19.36 6.32 -10.77
C GLY A 52 18.27 7.39 -10.97
N LYS A 53 17.62 7.47 -12.14
CA LYS A 53 16.41 8.27 -12.31
C LYS A 53 15.23 7.34 -12.56
N GLY A 54 14.35 7.20 -11.56
CA GLY A 54 13.10 6.47 -11.71
C GLY A 54 12.29 7.08 -12.85
N ARG A 55 11.91 6.26 -13.83
CA ARG A 55 11.11 6.72 -14.96
C ARG A 55 9.65 6.45 -14.63
N MET A 56 8.88 7.50 -14.37
CA MET A 56 7.43 7.38 -14.23
C MET A 56 6.91 6.81 -15.54
N GLN A 57 6.25 5.65 -15.50
CA GLN A 57 5.53 5.17 -16.67
C GLN A 57 4.48 6.21 -17.02
N ASP A 58 4.33 6.52 -18.30
CA ASP A 58 3.27 7.39 -18.80
C ASP A 58 1.95 6.63 -18.70
N VAL A 59 1.36 6.64 -17.49
CA VAL A 59 0.10 5.95 -17.22
C VAL A 59 -0.95 6.97 -16.88
N ASN A 60 -2.00 6.98 -17.69
CA ASN A 60 -3.17 7.79 -17.46
C ASN A 60 -4.02 7.14 -16.35
N LEU A 61 -3.89 7.64 -15.12
CA LEU A 61 -4.65 7.15 -13.97
C LEU A 61 -6.18 7.29 -14.15
N ARG A 62 -6.65 8.23 -14.97
CA ARG A 62 -8.09 8.36 -15.29
C ARG A 62 -8.55 7.16 -16.11
N ARG A 63 -7.81 6.79 -17.15
CA ARG A 63 -8.09 5.55 -17.92
C ARG A 63 -7.98 4.30 -17.07
N PHE A 64 -7.05 4.28 -16.12
CA PHE A 64 -6.92 3.16 -15.18
C PHE A 64 -8.15 3.04 -14.26
N PHE A 65 -8.65 4.18 -13.76
CA PHE A 65 -9.89 4.24 -12.99
C PHE A 65 -11.14 3.88 -13.82
N GLU A 66 -11.21 4.31 -15.08
CA GLU A 66 -12.26 3.90 -16.02
C GLU A 66 -12.26 2.38 -16.21
N ALA A 67 -11.08 1.78 -16.45
CA ALA A 67 -10.95 0.33 -16.56
C ALA A 67 -11.42 -0.39 -15.29
N PHE A 68 -11.14 0.15 -14.10
CA PHE A 68 -11.66 -0.38 -12.84
C PHE A 68 -13.19 -0.38 -12.79
N CYS A 69 -13.81 0.73 -13.19
CA CYS A 69 -15.27 0.82 -13.27
C CYS A 69 -15.87 -0.11 -14.33
N GLU A 70 -15.17 -0.40 -15.43
CA GLU A 70 -15.65 -1.35 -16.43
C GLU A 70 -15.64 -2.79 -15.93
N VAL A 71 -14.54 -3.21 -15.29
CA VAL A 71 -14.29 -4.62 -14.94
C VAL A 71 -14.94 -5.04 -13.63
N TYR A 72 -15.27 -4.11 -12.75
CA TYR A 72 -15.84 -4.41 -11.45
C TYR A 72 -17.24 -3.81 -11.28
N ALA A 73 -18.26 -4.68 -11.27
CA ALA A 73 -19.66 -4.26 -11.23
C ALA A 73 -20.00 -3.33 -10.06
N PRO A 74 -19.56 -3.58 -8.80
CA PRO A 74 -19.81 -2.64 -7.71
C PRO A 74 -19.19 -1.25 -7.93
N ALA A 75 -18.01 -1.15 -8.53
CA ALA A 75 -17.42 0.14 -8.89
C ALA A 75 -18.25 0.86 -9.97
N ARG A 76 -18.68 0.12 -11.01
CA ARG A 76 -19.55 0.64 -12.07
C ARG A 76 -20.85 1.21 -11.51
N GLU A 77 -21.55 0.43 -10.70
CA GLU A 77 -22.84 0.78 -10.12
C GLU A 77 -22.72 1.96 -9.15
N LEU A 78 -21.66 1.96 -8.33
CA LEU A 78 -21.36 3.07 -7.43
C LEU A 78 -21.18 4.38 -8.20
N MET A 79 -20.42 4.36 -9.29
CA MET A 79 -20.15 5.55 -10.11
C MET A 79 -21.33 5.97 -10.99
N ALA A 80 -22.12 5.02 -11.52
CA ALA A 80 -23.24 5.31 -12.41
C ALA A 80 -24.45 5.89 -11.66
N GLY A 81 -24.73 5.40 -10.45
CA GLY A 81 -25.86 5.86 -9.63
C GLY A 81 -25.48 6.85 -8.52
N GLY A 82 -24.19 7.11 -8.32
CA GLY A 82 -23.70 7.92 -7.21
C GLY A 82 -23.38 9.36 -7.58
N ALA A 83 -23.45 10.26 -6.59
CA ALA A 83 -23.03 11.64 -6.72
C ALA A 83 -21.55 11.79 -6.31
N PRO A 84 -20.64 12.22 -7.20
CA PRO A 84 -19.29 12.63 -6.82
C PRO A 84 -19.35 13.72 -5.74
N GLN A 85 -18.44 13.68 -4.77
CA GLN A 85 -18.36 14.69 -3.70
C GLN A 85 -17.17 15.65 -3.93
N GLY A 86 -16.68 15.70 -5.17
CA GLY A 86 -15.49 16.43 -5.58
C GLY A 86 -14.88 15.83 -6.85
N GLU A 87 -13.85 16.48 -7.35
CA GLU A 87 -13.10 16.04 -8.53
C GLU A 87 -12.21 14.84 -8.24
N LEU A 88 -11.97 14.02 -9.27
CA LEU A 88 -10.98 12.96 -9.20
C LEU A 88 -9.57 13.57 -9.14
N LYS A 89 -8.84 13.25 -8.06
CA LYS A 89 -7.47 13.71 -7.79
C LYS A 89 -6.52 12.52 -7.68
N GLY A 90 -5.24 12.76 -7.96
CA GLY A 90 -4.18 11.78 -7.80
C GLY A 90 -2.91 12.44 -7.30
N ALA A 91 -2.14 11.71 -6.50
CA ALA A 91 -0.85 12.14 -5.96
C ALA A 91 0.13 10.95 -5.94
N PRO A 92 1.43 11.19 -6.11
CA PRO A 92 2.43 10.14 -5.95
C PRO A 92 2.57 9.77 -4.47
N LEU A 93 2.82 8.50 -4.19
CA LEU A 93 3.18 8.02 -2.85
C LEU A 93 4.69 7.82 -2.77
N ARG A 94 5.31 8.31 -1.68
CA ARG A 94 6.70 8.00 -1.36
C ARG A 94 6.76 6.76 -0.49
N CYS A 95 7.39 5.72 -1.00
CA CYS A 95 7.37 4.42 -0.37
C CYS A 95 8.76 3.96 0.08
N SER A 96 8.74 2.92 0.91
CA SER A 96 9.87 2.04 1.17
C SER A 96 11.06 2.68 1.90
N LEU A 97 10.82 3.81 2.57
CA LEU A 97 11.78 4.63 3.30
C LEU A 97 13.00 5.00 2.44
N ILE A 98 12.82 5.19 1.13
CA ILE A 98 13.90 5.57 0.20
C ILE A 98 13.70 6.98 -0.36
N GLY A 99 14.81 7.58 -0.80
CA GLY A 99 14.81 8.86 -1.52
C GLY A 99 14.71 10.10 -0.64
N ALA A 100 14.46 9.97 0.66
CA ALA A 100 14.52 11.03 1.65
C ALA A 100 15.80 10.93 2.51
N LYS A 101 16.32 12.08 2.95
CA LYS A 101 17.19 12.12 4.14
C LYS A 101 16.28 12.18 5.36
N TRP A 102 16.45 11.26 6.31
CA TRP A 102 15.54 11.16 7.46
C TRP A 102 15.82 12.19 8.55
N SER A 103 17.01 12.77 8.58
CA SER A 103 17.36 13.82 9.53
C SER A 103 18.40 14.81 8.99
N ARG A 104 18.49 15.96 9.66
CA ARG A 104 19.61 16.94 9.61
C ARG A 104 19.62 17.72 10.93
N PRO A 105 20.62 18.56 11.23
CA PRO A 105 20.63 19.30 12.48
C PRO A 105 19.36 20.11 12.68
N GLY A 106 18.69 19.91 13.82
CA GLY A 106 17.41 20.56 14.15
C GLY A 106 16.19 20.11 13.35
N LEU A 107 16.25 18.97 12.63
CA LEU A 107 15.10 18.44 11.88
C LEU A 107 15.10 16.90 11.83
N LEU A 108 13.97 16.31 12.24
CA LEU A 108 13.62 14.91 11.99
C LEU A 108 12.49 14.84 10.96
N VAL A 109 12.53 13.87 10.05
CA VAL A 109 11.52 13.66 9.00
C VAL A 109 10.73 12.40 9.32
N THR A 110 9.40 12.52 9.40
CA THR A 110 8.47 11.41 9.70
C THR A 110 7.40 11.30 8.59
N GLY A 111 6.61 10.23 8.62
CA GLY A 111 5.51 10.04 7.68
C GLY A 111 5.93 9.84 6.23
N GLU A 112 5.01 10.14 5.32
CA GLU A 112 5.26 10.03 3.88
C GLU A 112 6.46 10.87 3.43
N ALA A 113 6.78 11.96 4.13
CA ALA A 113 7.98 12.75 3.85
C ALA A 113 9.28 11.93 4.02
N ALA A 114 9.29 10.94 4.92
CA ALA A 114 10.38 9.97 5.08
C ALA A 114 10.31 8.81 4.09
N GLY A 115 9.24 8.72 3.29
CA GLY A 115 8.94 7.60 2.41
C GLY A 115 8.29 6.41 3.13
N SER A 116 7.59 6.64 4.25
CA SER A 116 7.09 5.56 5.11
C SER A 116 5.83 4.86 4.58
N THR A 117 5.46 4.98 3.31
CA THR A 117 4.29 4.23 2.78
C THR A 117 4.72 2.83 2.33
N TYR A 118 3.92 1.81 2.61
CA TYR A 118 4.14 0.48 2.03
C TYR A 118 3.71 0.44 0.56
N ALA A 119 4.61 -0.01 -0.32
CA ALA A 119 4.37 -0.01 -1.76
C ALA A 119 3.36 -1.07 -2.24
N PHE A 120 3.05 -2.09 -1.43
CA PHE A 120 2.11 -3.14 -1.80
C PHE A 120 0.65 -2.68 -1.73
N SER A 121 0.20 -2.25 -0.54
CA SER A 121 -1.19 -1.85 -0.26
C SER A 121 -1.40 -0.34 -0.21
N GLY A 122 -0.36 0.48 -0.35
CA GLY A 122 -0.47 1.93 -0.21
C GLY A 122 -0.73 2.40 1.23
N GLU A 123 -0.54 1.52 2.22
CA GLU A 123 -0.75 1.86 3.63
C GLU A 123 0.33 2.80 4.15
N GLY A 124 -0.08 4.02 4.48
CA GLY A 124 0.80 5.07 4.98
C GLY A 124 0.41 5.64 6.34
N ILE A 125 -0.86 5.56 6.76
CA ILE A 125 -1.34 6.22 7.99
C ILE A 125 -0.66 5.62 9.23
N GLY A 126 -0.78 4.31 9.43
CA GLY A 126 -0.15 3.63 10.56
C GLY A 126 1.36 3.78 10.57
N LYS A 127 1.98 3.76 9.39
CA LYS A 127 3.43 3.95 9.23
C LYS A 127 3.90 5.39 9.53
N ALA A 128 3.06 6.37 9.21
CA ALA A 128 3.34 7.75 9.55
C ALA A 128 3.27 7.98 11.06
N LEU A 129 2.31 7.34 11.72
CA LEU A 129 2.25 7.31 13.18
C LEU A 129 3.45 6.56 13.78
N GLU A 130 3.81 5.40 13.23
CA GLU A 130 4.97 4.59 13.67
C GLU A 130 6.27 5.41 13.62
N THR A 131 6.57 6.05 12.48
CA THR A 131 7.76 6.92 12.35
C THR A 131 7.69 8.16 13.26
N GLY A 132 6.50 8.71 13.48
CA GLY A 132 6.28 9.80 14.44
C GLY A 132 6.61 9.40 15.88
N LEU A 133 6.17 8.21 16.30
CA LEU A 133 6.48 7.66 17.62
C LEU A 133 7.98 7.41 17.77
N LEU A 134 8.64 6.83 16.77
CA LEU A 134 10.10 6.63 16.79
C LEU A 134 10.86 7.95 16.94
N ALA A 135 10.38 9.03 16.31
CA ALA A 135 10.98 10.36 16.47
C ALA A 135 10.78 10.90 17.89
N ALA A 136 9.58 10.73 18.46
CA ALA A 136 9.29 11.12 19.83
C ALA A 136 10.13 10.35 20.86
N ASP A 137 10.25 9.03 20.70
CA ASP A 137 11.07 8.18 21.57
C ASP A 137 12.55 8.58 21.51
N ALA A 138 13.06 8.91 20.32
CA ALA A 138 14.42 9.41 20.17
C ALA A 138 14.61 10.75 20.90
N LEU A 139 13.66 11.69 20.76
CA LEU A 139 13.68 12.99 21.44
C LEU A 139 13.67 12.86 22.97
N VAL A 140 12.81 11.99 23.51
CA VAL A 140 12.72 11.77 24.96
C VAL A 140 13.99 11.13 25.49
N ALA A 141 14.54 10.15 24.77
CA ALA A 141 15.64 9.35 25.26
C ALA A 141 17.03 9.99 25.04
N ALA A 142 17.11 11.07 24.24
CA ALA A 142 18.30 11.87 23.97
C ALA A 142 18.18 13.30 24.51
N ARG A 143 17.33 13.51 25.53
CA ARG A 143 17.00 14.85 26.07
C ARG A 143 18.21 15.62 26.58
N ASP A 144 19.19 14.91 27.13
CA ASP A 144 20.44 15.46 27.66
C ASP A 144 21.64 15.19 26.73
N ASP A 145 21.40 14.55 25.57
CA ASP A 145 22.42 14.26 24.56
C ASP A 145 22.52 15.42 23.54
N ASP A 146 23.55 15.40 22.69
CA ASP A 146 23.65 16.33 21.56
C ASP A 146 22.74 15.95 20.37
N ASP A 147 22.53 16.90 19.46
CA ASP A 147 21.70 16.69 18.24
C ASP A 147 22.19 15.52 17.38
N ALA A 148 23.50 15.26 17.37
CA ALA A 148 24.06 14.17 16.57
C ALA A 148 23.66 12.80 17.13
N ALA A 149 23.70 12.63 18.45
CA ALA A 149 23.26 11.42 19.15
C ALA A 149 21.75 11.19 19.00
N LEU A 150 20.93 12.24 19.14
CA LEU A 150 19.49 12.20 18.87
C LEU A 150 19.20 11.67 17.46
N ARG A 151 19.85 12.26 16.45
CA ARG A 151 19.66 11.87 15.05
C ARG A 151 20.11 10.44 14.78
N ALA A 152 21.27 10.04 15.30
CA ALA A 152 21.78 8.68 15.14
C ALA A 152 20.81 7.65 15.73
N ARG A 153 20.20 7.95 16.88
CA ARG A 153 19.19 7.10 17.52
C ARG A 153 17.93 6.98 16.65
N TYR A 154 17.40 8.09 16.15
CA TYR A 154 16.24 8.09 15.27
C TYR A 154 16.51 7.33 13.96
N GLU A 155 17.64 7.60 13.30
CA GLU A 155 18.02 6.92 12.07
C GLU A 155 18.20 5.41 12.28
N ALA A 156 18.79 4.99 13.41
CA ALA A 156 18.90 3.58 13.77
C ALA A 156 17.52 2.91 13.94
N ALA A 157 16.55 3.61 14.56
CA ALA A 157 15.19 3.11 14.69
C ALA A 157 14.49 2.95 13.33
N LEU A 158 14.67 3.90 12.41
CA LEU A 158 14.16 3.76 11.04
C LEU A 158 14.85 2.62 10.27
N GLN A 159 16.16 2.44 10.43
CA GLN A 159 16.87 1.30 9.85
C GLN A 159 16.33 -0.03 10.37
N ALA A 160 15.94 -0.11 11.65
CA ALA A 160 15.40 -1.34 12.24
C ALA A 160 14.07 -1.78 11.61
N ILE A 161 13.20 -0.83 11.22
CA ILE A 161 11.92 -1.14 10.57
C ILE A 161 12.03 -1.29 9.05
N LYS A 162 13.07 -0.73 8.42
CA LYS A 162 13.29 -0.75 6.96
C LYS A 162 13.20 -2.15 6.31
N PRO A 163 13.68 -3.25 6.90
CA PRO A 163 13.52 -4.58 6.31
C PRO A 163 12.06 -4.97 6.04
N LYS A 164 11.10 -4.51 6.86
CA LYS A 164 9.67 -4.73 6.59
C LYS A 164 9.23 -3.97 5.34
N PHE A 165 9.65 -2.72 5.20
CA PHE A 165 9.38 -1.90 4.01
C PHE A 165 9.92 -2.52 2.73
N ASP A 166 11.17 -3.00 2.76
CA ASP A 166 11.81 -3.65 1.61
C ASP A 166 11.09 -4.93 1.20
N LEU A 167 10.52 -5.64 2.17
CA LEU A 167 9.72 -6.83 1.90
C LEU A 167 8.39 -6.50 1.21
N TYR A 168 7.69 -5.45 1.64
CA TYR A 168 6.47 -4.99 0.99
C TYR A 168 6.75 -4.38 -0.39
N GLU A 169 7.89 -3.74 -0.60
CA GLU A 169 8.37 -3.34 -1.93
C GLU A 169 8.50 -4.56 -2.84
N LEU A 170 9.17 -5.62 -2.37
CA LEU A 170 9.30 -6.87 -3.13
C LEU A 170 7.94 -7.49 -3.44
N ALA A 171 7.03 -7.49 -2.47
CA ALA A 171 5.66 -7.99 -2.63
C ALA A 171 4.86 -7.20 -3.68
N SER A 172 5.08 -5.89 -3.80
CA SER A 172 4.43 -5.04 -4.80
C SER A 172 4.67 -5.49 -6.24
N HIS A 173 5.78 -6.21 -6.52
CA HIS A 173 6.03 -6.77 -7.84
C HIS A 173 5.00 -7.81 -8.28
N VAL A 174 4.26 -8.42 -7.35
CA VAL A 174 3.13 -9.31 -7.66
C VAL A 174 2.05 -8.57 -8.45
N ASN A 175 1.88 -7.26 -8.26
CA ASN A 175 0.92 -6.44 -9.03
C ASN A 175 1.25 -6.39 -10.52
N HIS A 176 2.49 -6.70 -10.93
CA HIS A 176 2.86 -6.85 -12.34
C HIS A 176 2.56 -8.25 -12.91
N ARG A 177 2.11 -9.20 -12.08
CA ARG A 177 1.80 -10.58 -12.47
C ARG A 177 0.41 -10.98 -11.95
N PRO A 178 -0.68 -10.46 -12.55
CA PRO A 178 -2.05 -10.69 -12.08
C PRO A 178 -2.39 -12.18 -11.92
N TRP A 179 -1.91 -13.04 -12.80
CA TRP A 179 -2.12 -14.49 -12.71
C TRP A 179 -1.61 -15.13 -11.41
N LEU A 180 -0.54 -14.60 -10.80
CA LEU A 180 -0.07 -15.06 -9.48
C LEU A 180 -1.06 -14.65 -8.39
N THR A 181 -1.64 -13.46 -8.52
CA THR A 181 -2.66 -12.96 -7.59
C THR A 181 -3.92 -13.82 -7.72
N ASP A 182 -4.36 -14.10 -8.96
CA ASP A 182 -5.53 -14.94 -9.25
C ASP A 182 -5.33 -16.37 -8.71
N LEU A 183 -4.13 -16.95 -8.87
CA LEU A 183 -3.80 -18.27 -8.34
C LEU A 183 -3.84 -18.30 -6.80
N VAL A 184 -3.28 -17.27 -6.15
CA VAL A 184 -3.25 -17.14 -4.69
C VAL A 184 -4.67 -16.92 -4.14
N VAL A 185 -5.47 -16.06 -4.77
CA VAL A 185 -6.87 -15.80 -4.41
C VAL A 185 -7.75 -17.03 -4.63
N TRP A 186 -7.60 -17.72 -5.77
CA TRP A 186 -8.30 -18.98 -6.05
C TRP A 186 -8.03 -20.00 -4.95
N ARG A 187 -6.76 -20.14 -4.55
CA ARG A 187 -6.41 -21.10 -3.50
C ARG A 187 -6.83 -20.64 -2.11
N ALA A 188 -6.81 -19.34 -1.82
CA ALA A 188 -7.33 -18.80 -0.58
C ALA A 188 -8.83 -19.06 -0.42
N ASN A 189 -9.61 -18.91 -1.50
CA ASN A 189 -11.02 -19.27 -1.51
C ASN A 189 -11.26 -20.78 -1.31
N ALA A 190 -10.32 -21.62 -1.74
CA ALA A 190 -10.36 -23.07 -1.52
C ALA A 190 -9.82 -23.50 -0.14
N SER A 191 -9.21 -22.61 0.65
CA SER A 191 -8.53 -22.96 1.90
C SER A 191 -8.64 -21.84 2.95
N PRO A 192 -9.46 -22.03 4.01
CA PRO A 192 -9.58 -21.07 5.11
C PRO A 192 -8.25 -20.70 5.78
N ARG A 193 -7.29 -21.64 5.79
CA ARG A 193 -5.95 -21.42 6.34
C ARG A 193 -5.14 -20.45 5.49
N ILE A 194 -5.22 -20.55 4.16
CA ILE A 194 -4.52 -19.64 3.24
C ILE A 194 -5.20 -18.27 3.25
N LEU A 195 -6.53 -18.23 3.30
CA LEU A 195 -7.30 -17.00 3.50
C LEU A 195 -6.86 -16.26 4.76
N GLY A 196 -6.77 -16.95 5.91
CA GLY A 196 -6.30 -16.35 7.16
C GLY A 196 -4.85 -15.86 7.09
N ARG A 197 -3.96 -16.54 6.36
CA ARG A 197 -2.59 -16.06 6.12
C ARG A 197 -2.56 -14.80 5.26
N MET A 198 -3.41 -14.69 4.24
CA MET A 198 -3.53 -13.49 3.42
C MET A 198 -4.11 -12.31 4.19
N SER A 199 -5.18 -12.54 4.96
CA SER A 199 -5.73 -11.53 5.88
C SER A 199 -4.64 -11.03 6.81
N GLY A 200 -3.83 -11.94 7.38
CA GLY A 200 -2.73 -11.56 8.24
C GLY A 200 -1.62 -10.76 7.57
N VAL A 201 -1.38 -10.90 6.27
CA VAL A 201 -0.44 -10.02 5.55
C VAL A 201 -1.03 -8.61 5.37
N LEU A 202 -2.33 -8.51 5.07
CA LEU A 202 -3.02 -7.22 4.97
C LEU A 202 -3.18 -6.53 6.33
N GLU A 203 -3.34 -7.30 7.39
CA GLU A 203 -3.43 -6.81 8.78
C GLU A 203 -2.04 -6.62 9.43
N GLU A 204 -0.96 -6.86 8.67
CA GLU A 204 0.43 -6.85 9.16
C GLU A 204 0.74 -7.83 10.31
N THR A 205 -0.15 -8.77 10.62
CA THR A 205 0.07 -9.82 11.64
C THR A 205 0.95 -10.96 11.12
N GLN A 206 1.14 -11.07 9.79
CA GLN A 206 1.98 -12.08 9.16
C GLN A 206 2.95 -11.49 8.14
N ASN A 207 4.14 -12.09 8.04
CA ASN A 207 5.21 -11.63 7.17
C ASN A 207 5.01 -12.13 5.70
N PRO A 208 4.90 -11.23 4.70
CA PRO A 208 4.66 -11.61 3.30
C PRO A 208 5.77 -12.45 2.65
N GLY A 209 7.00 -12.41 3.17
CA GLY A 209 8.17 -13.09 2.58
C GLY A 209 8.05 -14.60 2.55
N ARG A 210 7.25 -15.19 3.45
CA ARG A 210 6.97 -16.63 3.42
C ARG A 210 5.94 -17.03 2.36
N LEU A 211 5.00 -16.16 2.02
CA LEU A 211 3.95 -16.44 1.03
C LEU A 211 4.44 -16.24 -0.41
N LEU A 212 5.34 -15.27 -0.62
CA LEU A 212 5.79 -14.86 -1.96
C LEU A 212 7.16 -15.40 -2.36
N SER A 213 7.83 -16.17 -1.48
CA SER A 213 9.06 -16.88 -1.86
C SER A 213 8.76 -18.06 -2.79
N TRP A 214 9.72 -18.49 -3.61
CA TRP A 214 9.59 -19.69 -4.45
C TRP A 214 9.20 -20.93 -3.63
N LYS A 215 9.80 -21.11 -2.44
CA LYS A 215 9.41 -22.17 -1.49
C LYS A 215 7.99 -21.97 -0.94
N GLY A 216 7.59 -20.72 -0.71
CA GLY A 216 6.25 -20.34 -0.31
C GLY A 216 5.20 -20.70 -1.35
N ILE A 217 5.44 -20.35 -2.62
CA ILE A 217 4.57 -20.64 -3.77
C ILE A 217 4.51 -22.15 -4.04
N VAL A 218 5.65 -22.85 -4.02
CA VAL A 218 5.70 -24.32 -4.16
C VAL A 218 4.92 -24.98 -3.02
N LYS A 219 5.15 -24.57 -1.78
CA LYS A 219 4.38 -25.08 -0.64
C LYS A 219 2.90 -24.71 -0.74
N LEU A 220 2.58 -23.53 -1.28
CA LEU A 220 1.21 -23.13 -1.59
C LEU A 220 0.59 -24.04 -2.64
N MET A 221 1.33 -24.64 -3.58
CA MET A 221 0.75 -25.53 -4.59
C MET A 221 0.55 -26.97 -4.10
N PHE A 222 1.35 -27.41 -3.13
CA PHE A 222 1.42 -28.81 -2.68
C PHE A 222 0.96 -29.07 -1.22
N GLU A 223 0.57 -28.05 -0.44
CA GLU A 223 -0.22 -28.19 0.84
C GLU A 223 -1.72 -28.10 0.59
#